data_AF-A0A2G9P1T6-F1
#
_entry.id   AF-A0A2G9P1T6-F1
#
_cell.length_a   1.000
_cell.length_b   1.000
_cell.length_c   1.000
_cell.angle_alpha   90.00
_cell.angle_beta   90.00
_cell.angle_gamma   90.00
#
_symmetry.space_group_name_H-M   'P 1'
#
loop_
_entity.id
_entity.type
_entity.pdbx_description
1 polymer ?
#
loop_
_entity_poly.entity_id
_entity_poly.type
_entity_poly.pdbx_seq_one_letter_code
_entity_poly.pdbx_strand_id
1 'polypeptide(L)'
;EDLSSLAKLTWGFEEIPFPLFLFPRANKWLVGVFMNFNEEGASYFCHVVLNSDPEKPFLKFTTNNGSEPSFVDNPSEHGYSYIKIIKLKETHPLVDYGHLQN
;
A
#
# COMPACT_ATOMS: atom_id res chain seq x y z
N GLU A 1 -3.36 4.18 -10.16
CA GLU A 1 -4.29 3.19 -9.56
C GLU A 1 -4.93 3.78 -8.30
N ASP A 2 -6.03 3.20 -7.81
CA ASP A 2 -6.72 3.63 -6.57
C ASP A 2 -6.40 2.72 -5.37
N LEU A 3 -6.67 3.21 -4.14
CA LEU A 3 -6.39 2.49 -2.90
C LEU A 3 -7.19 1.19 -2.74
N SER A 4 -8.38 1.08 -3.34
CA SER A 4 -9.22 -0.13 -3.25
C SER A 4 -8.58 -1.28 -3.98
N SER A 5 -8.05 -1.01 -5.17
CA SER A 5 -7.30 -1.97 -5.96
C SER A 5 -6.03 -2.44 -5.24
N LEU A 6 -5.26 -1.51 -4.67
CA LEU A 6 -4.05 -1.84 -3.89
C LEU A 6 -4.36 -2.69 -2.65
N ALA A 7 -5.43 -2.37 -1.92
CA ALA A 7 -5.84 -3.11 -0.73
C ALA A 7 -6.25 -4.55 -1.06
N LYS A 8 -7.07 -4.73 -2.11
CA LYS A 8 -7.50 -6.07 -2.58
C LYS A 8 -6.33 -6.92 -3.05
N LEU A 9 -5.38 -6.31 -3.77
CA LEU A 9 -4.18 -6.98 -4.25
C LEU A 9 -3.30 -7.46 -3.09
N THR A 10 -3.04 -6.57 -2.12
CA THR A 10 -2.22 -6.89 -0.95
C THR A 10 -2.84 -7.97 -0.06
N TRP A 11 -4.16 -7.98 0.06
CA TRP A 11 -4.89 -8.96 0.88
C TRP A 11 -5.14 -10.29 0.16
N GLY A 12 -5.37 -10.26 -1.16
CA GLY A 12 -5.76 -11.44 -1.93
C GLY A 12 -4.60 -12.28 -2.44
N PHE A 13 -3.36 -11.76 -2.41
CA PHE A 13 -2.20 -12.44 -2.98
C PHE A 13 -1.58 -13.49 -2.04
N GLU A 14 -1.62 -13.25 -0.72
CA GLU A 14 -1.02 -14.14 0.29
C GLU A 14 -1.96 -14.36 1.47
N GLU A 15 -1.79 -15.46 2.19
CA GLU A 15 -2.56 -15.78 3.41
C GLU A 15 -2.29 -14.75 4.53
N ILE A 16 -1.09 -14.16 4.54
CA ILE A 16 -0.71 -13.04 5.41
C ILE A 16 -0.46 -11.81 4.53
N PRO A 17 -1.26 -10.73 4.65
CA PRO A 17 -1.08 -9.55 3.84
C PRO A 17 0.28 -8.89 4.12
N PHE A 18 1.05 -8.64 3.06
CA PHE A 18 2.26 -7.84 3.16
C PHE A 18 1.96 -6.43 3.68
N PRO A 19 2.86 -5.83 4.47
CA PRO A 19 2.69 -4.44 4.87
C PRO A 19 2.76 -3.52 3.65
N LEU A 20 2.07 -2.39 3.72
CA LEU A 20 2.27 -1.28 2.80
C LEU A 20 3.50 -0.48 3.25
N PHE A 21 4.26 0.01 2.29
CA PHE A 21 5.37 0.93 2.50
C PHE A 21 4.96 2.33 2.06
N LEU A 22 5.21 3.31 2.92
CA LEU A 22 4.91 4.71 2.70
C LEU A 22 6.20 5.54 2.72
N PHE A 23 6.47 6.32 1.68
CA PHE A 23 7.65 7.18 1.63
C PHE A 23 7.47 8.40 0.72
N PRO A 24 8.17 9.51 0.99
CA PRO A 24 8.07 10.72 0.18
C PRO A 24 8.81 10.55 -1.16
N ARG A 25 8.31 11.19 -2.23
CA ARG A 25 8.98 11.34 -3.54
C ARG A 25 8.50 12.62 -4.23
N ALA A 26 9.43 13.50 -4.58
CA ALA A 26 9.16 14.70 -5.40
C ALA A 26 7.88 15.48 -5.00
N ASN A 27 7.79 15.84 -3.70
CA ASN A 27 6.66 16.54 -3.07
C ASN A 27 5.33 15.77 -2.99
N LYS A 28 5.33 14.49 -3.35
CA LYS A 28 4.21 13.57 -3.14
C LYS A 28 4.62 12.44 -2.21
N TRP A 29 3.67 11.58 -1.90
CA TRP A 29 3.90 10.36 -1.13
C TRP A 29 3.52 9.15 -1.96
N LEU A 30 4.31 8.09 -1.86
CA LEU A 30 4.00 6.80 -2.46
C LEU A 30 3.60 5.85 -1.35
N VAL A 31 2.46 5.19 -1.51
CA VAL A 31 2.04 4.07 -0.68
C VAL A 31 1.90 2.84 -1.55
N GLY A 32 2.56 1.75 -1.22
CA GLY A 32 2.59 0.58 -2.09
C GLY A 32 3.12 -0.67 -1.43
N VAL A 33 3.10 -1.76 -2.18
CA VAL A 33 3.59 -3.08 -1.74
C VAL A 33 4.59 -3.61 -2.77
N PHE A 34 5.63 -4.27 -2.28
CA PHE A 34 6.54 -5.03 -3.13
C PHE A 34 5.97 -6.43 -3.32
N MET A 35 5.77 -6.82 -4.57
CA MET A 35 5.28 -8.16 -4.92
C MET A 35 6.25 -8.84 -5.88
N ASN A 36 6.47 -10.12 -5.62
CA ASN A 36 7.19 -11.00 -6.53
C ASN A 36 6.14 -11.95 -7.11
N PHE A 37 5.73 -11.70 -8.36
CA PHE A 37 4.73 -12.56 -9.00
C PHE A 37 5.28 -13.94 -9.39
N ASN A 38 6.60 -14.09 -9.50
CA ASN A 38 7.32 -15.34 -9.75
C ASN A 38 8.59 -15.39 -8.88
N GLU A 39 8.96 -16.58 -8.38
CA GLU A 39 10.15 -16.78 -7.53
C GLU A 39 11.49 -16.39 -8.21
N GLU A 40 11.54 -16.43 -9.54
CA GLU A 40 12.72 -16.04 -10.36
C GLU A 40 12.53 -14.69 -11.09
N GLY A 41 11.42 -13.99 -10.84
CA GLY A 41 11.00 -12.80 -11.58
C GLY A 41 11.48 -11.48 -10.97
N ALA A 42 11.26 -10.39 -11.72
CA ALA A 42 11.46 -9.03 -11.21
C ALA A 42 10.48 -8.72 -10.06
N SER A 43 10.95 -7.97 -9.06
CA SER A 43 10.09 -7.44 -8.00
C SER A 43 9.34 -6.22 -8.51
N TYR A 44 8.03 -6.18 -8.31
CA TYR A 44 7.17 -5.08 -8.73
C TYR A 44 6.75 -4.25 -7.52
N PHE A 45 6.75 -2.93 -7.68
CA PHE A 45 6.21 -2.02 -6.68
C PHE A 45 4.87 -1.46 -7.14
N CYS A 46 3.79 -2.12 -6.71
CA CYS A 46 2.43 -1.66 -6.95
C CYS A 46 2.09 -0.56 -5.95
N HIS A 47 1.62 0.59 -6.43
CA HIS A 47 1.54 1.78 -5.59
C HIS A 47 0.45 2.76 -6.00
N VAL A 48 0.10 3.60 -5.04
CA VAL A 48 -0.76 4.76 -5.21
C VAL A 48 0.01 6.01 -4.81
N VAL A 49 -0.19 7.08 -5.56
CA VAL A 49 0.38 8.39 -5.28
C VAL A 49 -0.59 9.19 -4.41
N LEU A 50 -0.12 9.65 -3.26
CA LEU A 50 -0.84 10.52 -2.34
C LEU A 50 -0.29 11.95 -2.42
N ASN A 51 -1.17 12.94 -2.28
CA ASN A 51 -0.79 14.35 -2.25
C ASN A 51 -0.19 14.78 -0.90
N SER A 52 -0.43 14.01 0.16
CA SER A 52 0.06 14.28 1.51
C SER A 52 0.33 12.98 2.26
N ASP A 53 1.09 13.09 3.36
CA ASP A 53 1.24 12.02 4.32
C ASP A 53 -0.12 11.71 4.98
N PRO A 54 -0.59 10.46 5.00
CA PRO A 54 -1.81 10.09 5.72
C PRO A 54 -1.67 10.14 7.25
N GLU A 55 -0.45 10.19 7.79
CA GLU A 55 -0.11 10.27 9.23
C GLU A 55 -0.65 9.11 10.09
N LYS A 56 -1.16 8.06 9.45
CA LYS A 56 -1.87 6.98 10.10
C LYS A 56 -1.25 5.62 9.78
N PRO A 57 -1.09 4.73 10.78
CA PRO A 57 -0.33 3.49 10.65
C PRO A 57 -1.09 2.33 9.99
N PHE A 58 -2.39 2.46 9.70
CA PHE A 58 -3.17 1.38 9.09
C PHE A 58 -4.04 1.86 7.93
N LEU A 59 -4.21 0.97 6.94
CA LEU A 59 -5.26 1.07 5.93
C LEU A 59 -6.41 0.12 6.31
N LYS A 60 -7.58 0.69 6.61
CA LYS A 60 -8.84 -0.04 6.83
C LYS A 60 -9.55 -0.24 5.51
N PHE A 61 -10.01 -1.46 5.24
CA PHE A 61 -10.78 -1.76 4.04
C PHE A 61 -11.74 -2.95 4.27
N THR A 62 -12.63 -3.16 3.30
CA THR A 62 -13.52 -4.32 3.25
C THR A 62 -13.71 -4.78 1.82
N THR A 63 -13.88 -6.08 1.61
CA THR A 63 -14.16 -6.67 0.30
C THR A 63 -15.66 -6.74 -0.02
N ASN A 64 -16.55 -6.56 0.98
CA ASN A 64 -17.94 -7.03 0.88
C ASN A 64 -18.99 -5.94 0.67
N ASN A 65 -18.71 -4.69 1.04
CA ASN A 65 -19.71 -3.62 1.20
C ASN A 65 -19.39 -2.36 0.38
N GLY A 66 -18.45 -2.44 -0.56
CA GLY A 66 -18.13 -1.36 -1.50
C GLY A 66 -17.59 -0.08 -0.85
N SER A 67 -17.33 -0.09 0.46
CA SER A 67 -16.80 1.05 1.19
C SER A 67 -15.37 1.34 0.75
N GLU A 68 -15.05 2.63 0.54
CA GLU A 68 -13.70 3.03 0.17
C GLU A 68 -12.71 2.78 1.32
N PRO A 69 -11.48 2.35 1.00
CA PRO A 69 -10.44 2.24 2.01
C PRO A 69 -10.15 3.58 2.68
N SER A 70 -9.80 3.52 3.96
CA SER A 70 -9.50 4.72 4.76
C SER A 70 -8.31 4.50 5.68
N PHE A 71 -7.53 5.54 5.90
CA PHE A 71 -6.42 5.50 6.83
C PHE A 71 -6.91 5.69 8.28
N VAL A 72 -6.45 4.85 9.21
CA VAL A 72 -6.88 4.82 10.62
C VAL A 72 -5.72 4.62 11.60
N ASP A 73 -5.91 5.04 12.85
CA ASP A 73 -4.91 4.94 13.93
C ASP A 73 -4.79 3.55 14.54
N ASN A 74 -5.86 2.76 14.53
CA ASN A 74 -5.91 1.45 15.15
C ASN A 74 -6.97 0.54 14.50
N PRO A 75 -6.78 -0.79 14.57
CA PRO A 75 -7.74 -1.77 14.06
C PRO A 75 -8.85 -2.09 15.07
N SER A 76 -9.71 -1.12 15.38
CA SER A 76 -10.75 -1.27 16.42
C SER A 76 -12.13 -1.68 15.92
N GLU A 77 -12.49 -1.35 14.68
CA GLU A 77 -13.82 -1.65 14.15
C GLU A 77 -13.88 -3.11 13.64
N HIS A 78 -14.87 -3.86 14.12
CA HIS A 78 -15.16 -5.19 13.61
C HIS A 78 -15.73 -5.15 12.19
N GLY A 79 -15.58 -6.25 11.45
CA GLY A 79 -16.08 -6.37 10.08
C GLY A 79 -15.21 -5.71 9.00
N TYR A 80 -14.03 -5.20 9.39
CA TYR A 80 -13.03 -4.67 8.48
C TYR A 80 -11.71 -5.43 8.59
N SER A 81 -10.95 -5.40 7.50
CA SER A 81 -9.56 -5.83 7.45
C SER A 81 -8.64 -4.63 7.52
N TYR A 82 -7.42 -4.84 8.05
CA TYR A 82 -6.45 -3.79 8.30
C TYR A 82 -5.07 -4.19 7.80
N ILE A 83 -4.43 -3.30 7.04
CA ILE A 83 -3.06 -3.49 6.56
C ILE A 83 -2.14 -2.49 7.28
N LYS A 84 -1.03 -2.97 7.82
CA LYS A 84 -0.02 -2.12 8.46
C LYS A 84 0.72 -1.28 7.41
N ILE A 85 1.01 -0.03 7.77
CA ILE A 85 1.81 0.89 6.96
C ILE A 85 3.16 1.10 7.65
N ILE A 86 4.23 0.73 6.96
CA ILE A 86 5.61 0.98 7.35
C ILE A 86 6.06 2.26 6.66
N LYS A 87 6.22 3.33 7.44
CA LYS A 87 6.74 4.60 6.94
C LYS A 87 8.26 4.57 6.89
N LEU A 88 8.83 4.79 5.72
CA LEU A 88 10.28 4.91 5.54
C LEU A 88 10.71 6.37 5.66
N LYS A 89 11.94 6.59 6.13
CA LYS A 89 12.50 7.93 6.29
C LYS A 89 12.69 8.66 4.95
N GLU A 90 13.09 7.92 3.92
CA GLU A 90 13.45 8.43 2.60
C GLU A 90 12.95 7.48 1.50
N THR A 91 13.11 7.89 0.24
CA THR A 91 12.83 7.05 -0.93
C THR A 91 13.58 5.73 -0.88
N HIS A 92 12.92 4.64 -1.28
CA HIS A 92 13.48 3.29 -1.21
C HIS A 92 14.32 2.94 -2.47
N PRO A 93 15.59 2.51 -2.32
CA PRO A 93 16.50 2.33 -3.46
C PRO A 93 16.15 1.17 -4.40
N LEU A 94 15.32 0.22 -3.96
CA LEU A 94 14.86 -0.91 -4.80
C LEU A 94 13.68 -0.55 -5.72
N VAL A 95 13.18 0.68 -5.65
CA VAL A 95 12.10 1.13 -6.53
C VAL A 95 12.71 1.72 -7.79
N ASP A 96 12.42 1.10 -8.94
CA ASP A 96 12.84 1.64 -10.23
C ASP A 96 11.97 2.83 -10.63
N TYR A 97 12.44 4.01 -10.25
CA TYR A 97 11.75 5.28 -10.45
C TYR A 97 11.65 5.71 -11.92
N GLY A 98 12.47 5.17 -12.82
CA GLY A 98 12.45 5.49 -14.25
C GLY A 98 11.25 4.89 -14.98
N HIS A 99 10.66 3.83 -14.41
CA HIS A 99 9.55 3.09 -15.00
C HIS A 99 8.21 3.24 -14.26
N LEU A 100 8.16 4.02 -13.17
CA LEU A 100 6.89 4.32 -12.51
C LEU A 100 6.08 5.28 -13.39
N GLN A 101 5.00 4.77 -14.01
CA GLN A 101 4.04 5.61 -14.71
C GLN A 101 3.32 6.53 -13.69
N ASN A 102 3.30 7.83 -14.00
CA ASN A 102 2.65 8.87 -13.19
C ASN A 102 1.13 8.79 -13.23
#